data_AF-A0A967GQJ6-F1
#
_entry.id   AF-A0A967GQJ6-F1
#
_cell.length_a   1.000
_cell.length_b   1.000
_cell.length_c   1.000
_cell.angle_alpha   90.00
_cell.angle_beta   90.00
_cell.angle_gamma   90.00
#
_symmetry.space_group_name_H-M   'P 1'
#
loop_
_entity.id
_entity.type
_entity.pdbx_description
1 polymer ?
#
loop_
_entity_poly.entity_id
_entity_poly.type
_entity_poly.pdbx_seq_one_letter_code
_entity_poly.pdbx_strand_id
1 'polypeptide(L)' 'MAVHTFTTRPWSISECIEGYARRGIGGISVWRETIEGEDLCAVRKQIADAGMEGISL' A
#
# COMPACT_ATOMS: atom_id res chain seq x y z
N MET A 1 12.86 3.52 -0.43
CA MET A 1 12.55 2.74 0.80
C MET A 1 11.11 2.29 0.70
N ALA A 2 10.81 1.03 0.99
CA ALA A 2 9.46 0.49 0.95
C ALA A 2 9.12 -0.25 2.25
N VAL A 3 7.86 -0.18 2.68
CA VAL A 3 7.36 -0.96 3.82
C VAL A 3 6.48 -2.10 3.30
N HIS A 4 6.68 -3.28 3.88
CA HIS A 4 5.95 -4.48 3.49
C HIS A 4 4.64 -4.59 4.28
N THR A 5 3.50 -4.81 3.61
CA THR A 5 2.18 -4.80 4.28
C THR A 5 2.05 -5.87 5.38
N PHE A 6 2.82 -6.96 5.28
CA PHE A 6 2.95 -7.96 6.35
C PHE A 6 3.35 -7.36 7.71
N THR A 7 4.23 -6.35 7.75
CA THR A 7 4.72 -5.77 9.01
C THR A 7 3.70 -4.83 9.66
N THR A 8 2.61 -4.49 8.97
CA THR A 8 1.56 -3.60 9.46
C THR A 8 0.20 -4.26 9.55
N ARG A 9 0.13 -5.60 9.54
CA ARG A 9 -1.10 -6.29 9.92
C ARG A 9 -1.58 -5.79 11.29
N PRO A 10 -2.90 -5.62 11.49
CA PRO A 10 -4.01 -6.09 10.65
C PRO A 10 -4.51 -5.07 9.62
N TRP A 11 -3.73 -4.04 9.27
CA TRP A 11 -4.19 -2.98 8.37
C TRP A 11 -4.58 -3.52 6.99
N SER A 12 -5.69 -2.99 6.48
CA SER A 12 -6.10 -3.09 5.08
C SER A 12 -5.10 -2.40 4.15
N ILE A 13 -5.20 -2.65 2.84
CA ILE A 13 -4.33 -1.99 1.86
C ILE A 13 -4.50 -0.47 1.89
N SER A 14 -5.72 0.05 2.06
CA SER A 14 -5.98 1.48 2.15
C SER A 14 -5.37 2.11 3.41
N GLU A 15 -5.46 1.44 4.56
CA GLU A 15 -4.80 1.89 5.81
C GLU A 15 -3.28 1.87 5.69
N CYS A 16 -2.70 0.89 4.99
CA CYS A 16 -1.28 0.86 4.68
C CYS A 16 -0.87 2.08 3.84
N ILE A 17 -1.58 2.34 2.74
CA ILE A 17 -1.30 3.48 1.85
C ILE A 17 -1.36 4.80 2.61
N GLU A 18 -2.46 5.05 3.32
CA GLU A 18 -2.64 6.29 4.07
C GLU A 18 -1.61 6.41 5.20
N GLY A 19 -1.37 5.33 5.94
CA GLY A 19 -0.41 5.29 7.03
C GLY A 19 1.03 5.54 6.58
N TYR A 20 1.40 5.03 5.41
CA TYR A 20 2.74 5.19 4.83
C TYR A 20 2.91 6.58 4.25
N ALA A 21 1.93 7.08 3.48
CA ALA A 21 1.95 8.41 2.91
C ALA A 21 2.03 9.50 3.98
N ARG A 22 1.25 9.40 5.06
CA ARG A 22 1.32 10.33 6.21
C ARG A 22 2.69 10.37 6.89
N ARG A 23 3.50 9.31 6.73
CA ARG A 23 4.86 9.20 7.29
C ARG A 23 5.95 9.54 6.26
N GLY A 24 5.58 9.99 5.06
CA GLY A 24 6.52 10.33 3.99
C GLY A 24 7.18 9.11 3.32
N ILE A 25 6.57 7.93 3.42
CA ILE A 25 7.09 6.70 2.83
C ILE A 25 6.53 6.56 1.41
N GLY A 26 7.40 6.69 0.41
CA GLY A 26 7.01 6.64 -1.01
C GLY A 26 6.95 5.25 -1.65
N GLY A 27 7.26 4.18 -0.89
CA GLY A 27 7.29 2.82 -1.38
C GLY A 27 6.47 1.84 -0.54
N ILE A 28 5.79 0.92 -1.20
CA ILE A 28 4.97 -0.14 -0.60
C ILE A 28 5.31 -1.48 -1.26
N SER A 29 5.55 -2.50 -0.43
CA SER A 29 5.65 -3.89 -0.88
C SER A 29 4.39 -4.61 -0.43
N VAL A 30 3.58 -5.02 -1.39
CA VAL A 30 2.23 -5.52 -1.18
C VAL A 30 2.26 -7.04 -1.07
N TRP A 31 1.79 -7.57 0.05
CA TRP A 31 1.56 -9.00 0.20
C TRP A 31 0.21 -9.39 -0.42
N ARG A 32 0.15 -10.58 -1.02
CA ARG A 32 -0.96 -11.00 -1.90
C ARG A 32 -2.30 -11.05 -1.16
N GLU A 33 -2.28 -11.47 0.09
CA GLU A 33 -3.40 -11.57 1.01
C GLU A 33 -3.92 -10.19 1.46
N THR A 34 -3.09 -9.14 1.39
CA THR A 34 -3.54 -7.76 1.69
C THR A 34 -4.41 -7.18 0.58
N ILE A 35 -4.32 -7.73 -0.63
CA ILE A 35 -5.11 -7.31 -1.81
C ILE A 35 -6.06 -8.42 -2.28
N GLU A 36 -6.23 -9.47 -1.49
CA GLU A 36 -7.15 -10.55 -1.82
C GLU A 36 -8.59 -10.01 -1.75
N GLY A 37 -9.28 -10.03 -2.88
CA GLY A 37 -10.63 -9.47 -3.01
C GLY A 37 -10.69 -7.96 -3.27
N GLU A 38 -9.55 -7.27 -3.34
CA GLU A 38 -9.48 -5.85 -3.66
C GLU A 38 -9.44 -5.60 -5.18
N ASP A 39 -9.97 -4.46 -5.62
CA ASP A 39 -9.82 -3.99 -6.99
C ASP A 39 -8.41 -3.39 -7.18
N LEU A 40 -7.57 -4.10 -7.93
CA LEU A 40 -6.19 -3.68 -8.20
C LEU A 40 -6.10 -2.31 -8.90
N CYS A 41 -7.09 -1.96 -9.73
CA CYS A 41 -7.14 -0.64 -10.37
C CYS A 41 -7.42 0.45 -9.32
N ALA A 42 -8.36 0.20 -8.40
CA ALA A 42 -8.67 1.11 -7.32
C ALA A 42 -7.49 1.27 -6.36
N VAL A 43 -6.82 0.18 -5.98
CA VAL A 43 -5.62 0.18 -5.14
C VAL A 43 -4.50 0.97 -5.81
N ARG A 44 -4.21 0.71 -7.09
CA ARG A 44 -3.19 1.45 -7.83
C ARG A 44 -3.50 2.95 -7.87
N LYS A 45 -4.76 3.31 -8.06
CA LYS A 45 -5.19 4.72 -8.03
C LYS A 45 -4.98 5.33 -6.65
N GLN A 46 -5.37 4.65 -5.57
CA GLN A 46 -5.13 5.13 -4.21
C GLN A 46 -3.64 5.35 -3.92
N ILE A 47 -2.77 4.45 -4.36
CA ILE A 47 -1.32 4.58 -4.19
C ILE A 47 -0.80 5.83 -4.95
N ALA A 48 -1.24 6.02 -6.20
CA ALA A 48 -0.86 7.19 -6.99
C ALA A 48 -1.39 8.51 -6.40
N ASP A 49 -2.65 8.53 -5.96
CA ASP A 49 -3.29 9.68 -5.31
C ASP A 49 -2.58 10.04 -3.99
N ALA A 50 -2.00 9.05 -3.31
CA ALA A 50 -1.19 9.23 -2.10
C ALA A 50 0.26 9.68 -2.38
N GLY A 51 0.65 9.87 -3.64
CA GLY A 51 2.00 10.30 -4.04
C GLY A 51 3.07 9.21 -3.85
N MET A 52 2.65 7.94 -3.80
CA MET A 52 3.55 6.80 -3.66
C MET A 52 3.82 6.18 -5.04
N GLU A 53 5.08 5.86 -5.33
CA GLU A 53 5.50 5.41 -6.67
C GLU A 53 6.18 4.03 -6.64
N GLY A 54 6.79 3.64 -5.51
CA GLY A 54 7.54 2.39 -5.38
C GLY A 54 6.65 1.20 -5.03
N ILE A 55 5.94 0.64 -5.99
CA ILE A 55 5.08 -0.54 -5.79
C ILE A 55 5.84 -1.82 -6.16
N SER A 56 5.95 -2.76 -5.24
CA SER A 56 6.35 -4.14 -5.52
C SER A 56 5.25 -5.10 -5.08
N LEU A 57 4.94 -6.09 -5.92
CA LEU A 57 4.08 -7.24 -5.61
C LEU A 57 4.91 -8.44 -5.13
#